data_AF-A0A9Q3JJB6-F1
#
_entry.id   AF-A0A9Q3JJB6-F1
#
_cell.length_a   1.000
_cell.length_b   1.000
_cell.length_c   1.000
_cell.angle_alpha   90.00
_cell.angle_beta   90.00
_cell.angle_gamma   90.00
#
_symmetry.space_group_name_H-M   'P 1'
#
loop_
_entity.id
_entity.type
_entity.pdbx_description
1 polymer ?
#
loop_
_entity_poly.entity_id
_entity_poly.type
_entity_poly.pdbx_seq_one_letter_code
_entity_poly.pdbx_strand_id
1 'polypeptide(L)'
;MQSFLGLASYYRNHIKCFPHITSSLYKLCSKDVVFEITKERKDAYERIKYQLPNVPVLILPDFELPFKLYINAACRQGLEATLHQRQIVDSEQREGVICYISRQLKDSESRYGATQTECLCLVWALEKLYYYLEGSVFEVYTDCTALKSLLNIKTTNRHILRWQIAIQEYRGNMTIIYKEGKSHTNADGHWIMYKETQIITLK
;
A
#
# COMPACT_ATOMS: atom_id res chain seq x y z
N MET A 1 -13.96 0.54 -22.54
CA MET A 1 -13.21 1.02 -21.36
C MET A 1 -13.49 0.19 -20.12
N GLN A 2 -14.75 -0.01 -19.74
CA GLN A 2 -15.13 -0.80 -18.55
C GLN A 2 -14.55 -2.22 -18.56
N SER A 3 -14.58 -2.94 -19.69
CA SER A 3 -14.00 -4.29 -19.80
C SER A 3 -12.48 -4.32 -19.58
N PHE A 4 -11.76 -3.29 -20.07
CA PHE A 4 -10.32 -3.16 -19.84
C PHE A 4 -10.01 -2.91 -18.36
N LEU A 5 -10.75 -2.00 -17.71
CA LEU A 5 -10.59 -1.74 -16.27
C LEU A 5 -10.98 -2.96 -15.44
N GLY A 6 -11.95 -3.75 -15.86
CA GLY A 6 -12.30 -5.03 -15.23
C GLY A 6 -11.13 -6.00 -15.24
N LEU A 7 -10.49 -6.20 -16.40
CA LEU A 7 -9.29 -7.04 -16.53
C LEU A 7 -8.13 -6.49 -15.71
N ALA A 8 -7.84 -5.20 -15.81
CA ALA A 8 -6.74 -4.58 -15.07
C ALA A 8 -6.96 -4.65 -13.55
N SER A 9 -8.22 -4.54 -13.11
CA SER A 9 -8.61 -4.67 -11.70
C SER A 9 -8.35 -6.07 -11.14
N TYR A 10 -8.43 -7.11 -11.96
CA TYR A 10 -8.05 -8.48 -11.55
C TYR A 10 -6.59 -8.53 -11.08
N TYR A 11 -5.70 -7.83 -11.78
CA TYR A 11 -4.27 -7.75 -11.44
C TYR A 11 -3.92 -6.57 -10.52
N ARG A 12 -4.90 -5.90 -9.91
CA ARG A 12 -4.63 -4.71 -9.08
C ARG A 12 -3.64 -4.95 -7.95
N ASN A 13 -3.62 -6.17 -7.40
CA ASN A 13 -2.72 -6.54 -6.28
C ASN A 13 -1.27 -6.72 -6.72
N HIS A 14 -1.02 -6.70 -8.04
CA HIS A 14 0.29 -6.80 -8.67
C HIS A 14 0.80 -5.45 -9.16
N ILE A 15 -0.07 -4.44 -9.18
CA ILE A 15 0.21 -3.12 -9.74
C ILE A 15 0.22 -2.10 -8.60
N LYS A 16 1.39 -1.54 -8.36
CA LYS A 16 1.58 -0.47 -7.39
C LYS A 16 0.82 0.80 -7.80
N CYS A 17 0.22 1.46 -6.80
CA CYS A 17 -0.57 2.70 -6.98
C CYS A 17 -1.73 2.57 -8.00
N PHE A 18 -2.28 1.37 -8.20
CA PHE A 18 -3.31 1.11 -9.22
C PHE A 18 -4.51 2.08 -9.19
N PRO A 19 -5.12 2.41 -8.03
CA PRO A 19 -6.25 3.35 -7.95
C PRO A 19 -5.87 4.77 -8.38
N HIS A 20 -4.62 5.18 -8.16
CA HIS A 20 -4.15 6.50 -8.58
C HIS A 20 -4.10 6.59 -10.11
N ILE A 21 -3.48 5.60 -10.75
CA ILE A 21 -3.34 5.53 -12.21
C ILE A 21 -4.71 5.40 -12.88
N THR A 22 -5.59 4.55 -12.34
CA THR A 22 -6.92 4.29 -12.93
C THR A 22 -7.96 5.35 -12.61
N SER A 23 -7.67 6.30 -11.72
CA SER A 23 -8.67 7.28 -11.25
C SER A 23 -9.30 8.10 -12.39
N SER A 24 -8.47 8.60 -13.31
CA SER A 24 -8.90 9.37 -14.47
C SER A 24 -9.71 8.53 -15.46
N LEU A 25 -9.45 7.23 -15.50
CA LEU A 25 -10.11 6.24 -16.34
C LEU A 25 -11.46 5.78 -15.76
N TYR A 26 -11.56 5.66 -14.43
CA TYR A 26 -12.84 5.38 -13.77
C TYR A 26 -13.81 6.56 -13.93
N LYS A 27 -13.32 7.81 -13.91
CA LYS A 27 -14.15 9.00 -14.20
C LYS A 27 -14.77 8.97 -15.60
N LEU A 28 -14.10 8.38 -16.60
CA LEU A 28 -14.66 8.18 -17.95
C LEU A 28 -15.84 7.18 -17.98
N CYS A 29 -15.97 6.33 -16.96
CA CYS A 29 -17.03 5.32 -16.90
C CYS A 29 -18.31 5.85 -16.24
N SER A 30 -18.32 7.09 -15.76
CA SER A 30 -19.48 7.75 -15.17
C SER A 30 -20.48 8.20 -16.23
N LYS A 31 -21.78 8.15 -15.90
CA LYS A 31 -22.87 8.47 -16.85
C LYS A 31 -22.86 9.92 -17.35
N ASP A 32 -22.37 10.84 -16.52
CA ASP A 32 -22.44 12.29 -16.77
C ASP A 32 -21.14 12.88 -17.36
N VAL A 33 -20.22 12.03 -17.84
CA VAL A 33 -18.90 12.44 -18.33
C VAL A 33 -18.77 12.14 -19.81
N VAL A 34 -18.43 13.17 -20.61
CA VAL A 34 -18.13 13.01 -22.03
C VAL A 34 -16.88 12.16 -22.20
N PHE A 35 -16.95 11.19 -23.10
CA PHE A 35 -15.81 10.35 -23.44
C PHE A 35 -14.76 11.14 -24.21
N GLU A 36 -13.72 11.59 -23.51
CA GLU A 36 -12.61 12.35 -24.08
C GLU A 36 -11.27 11.73 -23.67
N ILE A 37 -10.43 11.40 -24.65
CA ILE A 37 -9.08 10.89 -24.38
C ILE A 37 -8.12 12.08 -24.26
N THR A 38 -8.03 12.62 -23.05
CA THR A 38 -7.01 13.61 -22.70
C THR A 38 -5.63 12.96 -22.61
N LYS A 39 -4.56 13.77 -22.63
CA LYS A 39 -3.18 13.28 -22.46
C LYS A 39 -3.02 12.45 -21.18
N GLU A 40 -3.56 12.94 -20.06
CA GLU A 40 -3.54 12.23 -18.77
C GLU A 40 -4.18 10.84 -18.84
N ARG A 41 -5.34 10.71 -19.49
CA ARG A 41 -6.06 9.44 -19.66
C ARG A 41 -5.31 8.49 -20.59
N LYS A 42 -4.69 9.02 -21.64
CA LYS A 42 -3.85 8.23 -22.55
C LYS A 42 -2.61 7.68 -21.84
N ASP A 43 -1.93 8.53 -21.07
CA ASP A 43 -0.75 8.16 -20.30
C ASP A 43 -1.09 7.11 -19.23
N ALA A 44 -2.22 7.26 -18.54
CA ALA A 44 -2.73 6.27 -17.59
C ALA A 44 -3.02 4.91 -18.25
N TYR A 45 -3.64 4.91 -19.43
CA TYR A 45 -3.94 3.70 -20.19
C TYR A 45 -2.66 2.97 -20.62
N GLU A 46 -1.70 3.70 -21.20
CA GLU A 46 -0.42 3.12 -21.62
C GLU A 46 0.42 2.62 -20.44
N ARG A 47 0.38 3.33 -19.30
CA ARG A 47 1.08 2.89 -18.08
C ARG A 47 0.56 1.55 -17.57
N ILE A 48 -0.75 1.35 -17.52
CA ILE A 48 -1.34 0.05 -17.12
C ILE A 48 -0.99 -1.03 -18.13
N LYS A 49 -1.08 -0.72 -19.43
CA LYS A 49 -0.74 -1.63 -20.51
C LYS A 49 0.72 -2.08 -20.46
N TYR A 50 1.64 -1.19 -20.07
CA TYR A 50 3.04 -1.51 -19.86
C TYR A 50 3.27 -2.30 -18.57
N GLN A 51 2.54 -2.02 -17.50
CA GLN A 51 2.70 -2.70 -16.22
C GLN A 51 2.13 -4.12 -16.20
N LEU A 52 1.03 -4.40 -16.89
CA LEU A 52 0.41 -5.73 -16.95
C LEU A 52 1.36 -6.87 -17.37
N PRO A 53 2.15 -6.74 -18.46
CA PRO A 53 3.13 -7.77 -18.84
C PRO A 53 4.40 -7.73 -17.97
N ASN A 54 4.71 -6.59 -17.36
CA ASN A 54 5.90 -6.38 -16.52
C ASN A 54 5.56 -6.43 -15.02
N VAL A 55 4.48 -7.13 -14.67
CA VAL A 55 4.09 -7.31 -13.27
C VAL A 55 5.26 -7.96 -12.54
N PRO A 56 5.72 -7.38 -11.41
CA PRO A 56 6.74 -8.01 -10.60
C PRO A 56 6.25 -9.41 -10.19
N VAL A 57 7.13 -10.40 -10.30
CA VAL A 57 6.83 -11.76 -9.85
C VAL A 57 6.55 -11.68 -8.35
N LEU A 58 5.28 -11.82 -7.98
CA LEU A 58 4.90 -11.91 -6.58
C LEU A 58 5.37 -13.27 -6.07
N ILE A 59 5.95 -13.28 -4.87
CA ILE A 59 6.36 -14.51 -4.21
C ILE A 59 5.15 -15.18 -3.55
N LEU A 60 5.15 -16.50 -3.53
CA LEU A 60 4.14 -17.27 -2.79
C LEU A 60 4.41 -17.08 -1.29
N PRO A 61 3.40 -16.74 -0.47
CA PRO A 61 3.60 -16.57 0.97
C PRO A 61 3.93 -17.91 1.65
N ASP A 62 4.86 -17.84 2.59
CA ASP A 62 5.20 -18.94 3.49
C ASP A 62 4.77 -18.57 4.91
N PHE A 63 3.74 -19.23 5.45
CA PHE A 63 3.16 -18.86 6.74
C PHE A 63 4.05 -19.20 7.95
N GLU A 64 5.13 -19.96 7.76
CA GLU A 64 6.10 -20.24 8.83
C GLU A 64 7.09 -19.08 9.03
N LEU A 65 7.20 -18.17 8.05
CA LEU A 65 8.13 -17.05 8.06
C LEU A 65 7.44 -15.72 8.40
N PRO A 66 8.12 -14.81 9.10
CA PRO A 66 7.52 -13.53 9.47
C PRO A 66 7.29 -12.63 8.26
N PHE A 67 6.15 -11.94 8.25
CA PHE A 67 5.80 -10.97 7.21
C PHE A 67 6.36 -9.58 7.52
N LYS A 68 6.50 -8.77 6.48
CA LYS A 68 6.85 -7.34 6.57
C LYS A 68 5.79 -6.53 5.85
N LEU A 69 5.03 -5.76 6.61
CA LEU A 69 4.02 -4.86 6.10
C LEU A 69 4.60 -3.45 6.02
N TYR A 70 4.73 -2.89 4.82
CA TYR A 70 5.04 -1.48 4.65
C TYR A 70 3.74 -0.74 4.46
N ILE A 71 3.53 0.32 5.23
CA ILE A 71 2.39 1.23 5.08
C ILE A 71 2.89 2.62 4.69
N ASN A 72 2.07 3.30 3.90
CA ASN A 72 2.33 4.65 3.44
C ASN A 72 0.99 5.34 3.16
N ALA A 73 0.75 6.44 3.87
CA ALA A 73 -0.38 7.32 3.63
C ALA A 73 0.14 8.68 3.15
N ALA A 74 0.46 8.76 1.85
CA ALA A 74 0.79 10.03 1.24
C ALA A 74 -0.35 11.02 1.46
N CYS A 75 -0.05 12.12 2.17
CA CYS A 75 -1.03 13.12 2.57
C CYS A 75 -1.86 13.57 1.34
N ARG A 76 -3.15 13.21 1.34
CA ARG A 76 -4.19 13.53 0.33
C ARG A 76 -4.22 12.70 -0.97
N GLN A 77 -3.38 11.68 -1.14
CA GLN A 77 -3.33 10.91 -2.40
C GLN A 77 -3.98 9.51 -2.31
N GLY A 78 -3.96 8.88 -1.14
CA GLY A 78 -4.53 7.54 -0.94
C GLY A 78 -3.91 6.82 0.27
N LEU A 79 -4.42 5.63 0.54
CA LEU A 79 -3.80 4.67 1.46
C LEU A 79 -3.09 3.61 0.64
N GLU A 80 -1.87 3.27 1.02
CA GLU A 80 -1.07 2.26 0.34
C GLU A 80 -0.39 1.36 1.37
N ALA A 81 -0.40 0.06 1.09
CA ALA A 81 0.40 -0.88 1.85
C ALA A 81 0.92 -2.00 0.94
N THR A 82 2.09 -2.52 1.29
CA THR A 82 2.72 -3.64 0.58
C THR A 82 3.11 -4.70 1.57
N LEU A 83 2.72 -5.94 1.27
CA LEU A 83 3.10 -7.09 2.06
C LEU A 83 4.33 -7.73 1.41
N HIS A 84 5.37 -7.90 2.19
CA HIS A 84 6.63 -8.51 1.78
C HIS A 84 6.96 -9.67 2.69
N GLN A 85 7.84 -10.53 2.21
CA GLN A 85 8.42 -11.59 3.02
C GLN A 85 9.86 -11.84 2.57
N ARG A 86 10.72 -12.18 3.54
CA ARG A 86 12.08 -12.62 3.24
C ARG A 86 12.06 -14.12 3.03
N GLN A 87 12.45 -14.55 1.85
CA GLN A 87 12.52 -15.96 1.47
C GLN A 87 13.86 -16.25 0.81
N ILE A 88 14.26 -17.52 0.84
CA ILE A 88 15.43 -17.98 0.09
C ILE A 88 14.96 -18.29 -1.33
N VAL A 89 15.45 -17.52 -2.29
CA VAL A 89 15.20 -17.74 -3.72
C VAL A 89 16.56 -17.96 -4.37
N ASP A 90 16.72 -19.06 -5.09
CA ASP A 90 17.98 -19.43 -5.78
C ASP A 90 19.22 -19.44 -4.85
N SER A 91 19.05 -19.92 -3.61
CA SER A 91 20.09 -19.97 -2.55
C SER A 91 20.50 -18.62 -1.95
N GLU A 92 19.80 -17.52 -2.27
CA GLU A 92 20.01 -16.22 -1.67
C GLU A 92 18.78 -15.75 -0.88
N GLN A 93 19.00 -15.12 0.27
CA GLN A 93 17.91 -14.46 1.00
C GLN A 93 17.52 -13.16 0.27
N ARG A 94 16.29 -13.13 -0.24
CA ARG A 94 15.72 -11.95 -0.91
C ARG A 94 14.37 -11.59 -0.29
N GLU A 95 14.08 -10.30 -0.26
CA GLU A 95 12.78 -9.80 0.18
C GLU A 95 11.86 -9.67 -1.03
N GLY A 96 10.91 -10.58 -1.17
CA GLY A 96 9.92 -10.56 -2.23
C GLY A 96 8.65 -9.85 -1.80
N VAL A 97 7.91 -9.34 -2.79
CA VAL A 97 6.59 -8.76 -2.58
C VAL A 97 5.55 -9.87 -2.72
N ILE A 98 4.63 -9.97 -1.77
CA ILE A 98 3.49 -10.90 -1.83
C ILE A 98 2.28 -10.22 -2.46
N CYS A 99 2.00 -8.97 -2.07
CA CYS A 99 0.92 -8.20 -2.67
C CYS A 99 1.04 -6.70 -2.41
N TYR A 100 0.51 -5.91 -3.33
CA TYR A 100 0.23 -4.49 -3.17
C TYR A 100 -1.25 -4.31 -2.85
N ILE A 101 -1.56 -3.47 -1.88
CA ILE A 101 -2.91 -2.98 -1.66
C ILE A 101 -2.89 -1.46 -1.67
N SER A 102 -3.86 -0.87 -2.36
CA SER A 102 -4.03 0.59 -2.32
C SER A 102 -5.50 0.95 -2.49
N ARG A 103 -5.90 2.09 -1.92
CA ARG A 103 -7.22 2.69 -2.17
C ARG A 103 -7.16 4.20 -2.07
N GLN A 104 -8.11 4.86 -2.73
CA GLN A 104 -8.32 6.30 -2.53
C GLN A 104 -8.95 6.58 -1.16
N LEU A 105 -8.64 7.76 -0.63
CA LEU A 105 -9.30 8.29 0.56
C LEU A 105 -10.75 8.65 0.23
N LYS A 106 -11.64 8.39 1.18
CA LYS A 106 -13.01 8.90 1.14
C LYS A 106 -13.00 10.40 1.46
N ASP A 107 -14.04 11.12 1.06
CA ASP A 107 -14.17 12.56 1.36
C ASP A 107 -14.14 12.88 2.85
N SER A 108 -14.59 11.96 3.70
CA SER A 108 -14.48 12.11 5.16
C SER A 108 -13.05 11.95 5.67
N GLU A 109 -12.28 11.07 5.03
CA GLU A 109 -10.91 10.72 5.40
C GLU A 109 -9.90 11.75 4.87
N SER A 110 -10.24 12.48 3.79
CA SER A 110 -9.38 13.53 3.21
C SER A 110 -9.16 14.72 4.15
N ARG A 111 -10.00 14.88 5.18
CA ARG A 111 -9.90 15.91 6.22
C ARG A 111 -9.04 15.49 7.42
N TYR A 112 -8.54 14.26 7.44
CA TYR A 112 -7.72 13.75 8.53
C TYR A 112 -6.31 14.35 8.50
N GLY A 113 -5.75 14.59 9.68
CA GLY A 113 -4.34 14.97 9.82
C GLY A 113 -3.42 13.79 9.50
N ALA A 114 -2.14 14.06 9.21
CA ALA A 114 -1.18 13.04 8.78
C ALA A 114 -1.15 11.80 9.68
N THR A 115 -1.08 11.97 11.01
CA THR A 115 -1.10 10.85 11.98
C THR A 115 -2.39 10.04 11.94
N GLN A 116 -3.54 10.69 11.73
CA GLN A 116 -4.81 9.99 11.62
C GLN A 116 -4.89 9.18 10.33
N THR A 117 -4.39 9.73 9.22
CA THR A 117 -4.38 9.06 7.92
C THR A 117 -3.43 7.86 7.92
N GLU A 118 -2.26 8.00 8.54
CA GLU A 118 -1.31 6.89 8.76
C GLU A 118 -1.91 5.78 9.65
N CYS A 119 -2.58 6.15 10.74
CA CYS A 119 -3.29 5.18 11.59
C CYS A 119 -4.44 4.49 10.85
N LEU A 120 -5.21 5.24 10.07
CA LEU A 120 -6.22 4.67 9.19
C LEU A 120 -5.61 3.71 8.17
N CYS A 121 -4.44 4.03 7.62
CA CYS A 121 -3.72 3.17 6.69
C CYS A 121 -3.36 1.83 7.32
N LEU A 122 -2.82 1.85 8.55
CA LEU A 122 -2.51 0.64 9.30
C LEU A 122 -3.76 -0.21 9.54
N VAL A 123 -4.82 0.37 10.13
CA VAL A 123 -6.06 -0.38 10.41
C VAL A 123 -6.64 -0.98 9.15
N TRP A 124 -6.73 -0.18 8.08
CA TRP A 124 -7.23 -0.64 6.81
C TRP A 124 -6.38 -1.77 6.21
N ALA A 125 -5.05 -1.69 6.32
CA ALA A 125 -4.15 -2.74 5.83
C ALA A 125 -4.32 -4.03 6.62
N LEU A 126 -4.44 -3.96 7.95
CA LEU A 126 -4.72 -5.13 8.81
C LEU A 126 -6.06 -5.79 8.43
N GLU A 127 -7.13 -5.01 8.30
CA GLU A 127 -8.45 -5.52 7.88
C GLU A 127 -8.40 -6.17 6.48
N LYS A 128 -7.60 -5.62 5.56
CA LYS A 128 -7.50 -6.14 4.19
C LYS A 128 -6.58 -7.32 4.04
N LEU A 129 -5.63 -7.52 4.94
CA LEU A 129 -4.63 -8.59 4.89
C LEU A 129 -4.83 -9.59 6.04
N TYR A 130 -6.01 -9.61 6.67
CA TYR A 130 -6.31 -10.48 7.82
C TYR A 130 -5.94 -11.94 7.54
N TYR A 131 -6.27 -12.44 6.35
CA TYR A 131 -5.98 -13.82 5.91
C TYR A 131 -4.48 -14.15 5.77
N TYR A 132 -3.59 -13.15 5.78
CA TYR A 132 -2.15 -13.35 5.86
C TYR A 132 -1.60 -13.12 7.27
N LEU A 133 -2.11 -12.11 7.96
CA LEU A 133 -1.51 -11.60 9.20
C LEU A 133 -2.06 -12.28 10.45
N GLU A 134 -3.29 -12.81 10.40
CA GLU A 134 -3.90 -13.52 11.52
C GLU A 134 -3.07 -14.77 11.87
N GLY A 135 -2.70 -14.91 13.15
CA GLY A 135 -1.85 -16.00 13.63
C GLY A 135 -0.36 -15.89 13.27
N SER A 136 0.03 -14.98 12.38
CA SER A 136 1.42 -14.82 11.91
C SER A 136 2.17 -13.72 12.68
N VAL A 137 3.49 -13.83 12.77
CA VAL A 137 4.36 -12.76 13.29
C VAL A 137 4.72 -11.81 12.15
N PHE A 138 4.62 -10.50 12.39
CA PHE A 138 4.94 -9.52 11.36
C PHE A 138 5.47 -8.19 11.88
N GLU A 139 6.20 -7.50 11.02
CA GLU A 139 6.75 -6.18 11.27
C GLU A 139 6.03 -5.15 10.41
N VAL A 140 5.60 -4.04 11.02
CA VAL A 140 4.98 -2.91 10.32
C VAL A 140 6.02 -1.80 10.18
N TYR A 141 6.28 -1.38 8.96
CA TYR A 141 7.18 -0.28 8.63
C TYR A 141 6.38 0.96 8.23
N THR A 142 6.66 2.08 8.89
CA THR A 142 6.00 3.38 8.66
C THR A 142 6.99 4.53 8.81
N ASP A 143 6.74 5.62 8.10
CA ASP A 143 7.43 6.91 8.23
C ASP A 143 6.75 7.84 9.26
N CYS A 144 5.77 7.34 10.02
CA CYS A 144 5.10 8.07 11.08
C CYS A 144 5.62 7.67 12.45
N THR A 145 6.41 8.55 13.10
CA THR A 145 6.90 8.32 14.48
C THR A 145 5.76 8.15 15.48
N ALA A 146 4.63 8.83 15.27
CA ALA A 146 3.46 8.76 16.15
C ALA A 146 2.78 7.38 16.16
N LEU A 147 2.97 6.58 15.10
CA LEU A 147 2.44 5.20 15.08
C LEU A 147 3.17 4.28 16.06
N LYS A 148 4.46 4.53 16.33
CA LYS A 148 5.25 3.73 17.29
C LYS A 148 4.71 3.86 18.71
N SER A 149 4.26 5.05 19.09
CA SER A 149 3.67 5.33 20.39
C SER A 149 2.14 5.18 20.41
N LEU A 150 1.51 4.89 19.26
CA LEU A 150 0.05 4.82 19.11
C LEU A 150 -0.60 3.96 20.19
N LEU A 151 -0.08 2.77 20.46
CA LEU A 151 -0.69 1.83 21.41
C LEU A 151 -0.61 2.28 22.88
N ASN A 152 0.27 3.23 23.18
CA ASN A 152 0.53 3.70 24.55
C ASN A 152 0.02 5.13 24.80
N ILE A 153 -0.37 5.86 23.75
CA ILE A 153 -0.88 7.22 23.87
C ILE A 153 -2.32 7.21 24.41
N LYS A 154 -2.56 7.96 25.49
CA LYS A 154 -3.92 8.38 25.89
C LYS A 154 -4.39 9.48 24.95
N THR A 155 -5.39 9.18 24.14
CA THR A 155 -5.96 10.13 23.17
C THR A 155 -7.41 10.46 23.51
N THR A 156 -7.80 11.71 23.35
CA THR A 156 -9.20 12.16 23.42
C THR A 156 -9.92 11.99 22.07
N ASN A 157 -9.19 11.66 21.00
CA ASN A 157 -9.74 11.50 19.67
C ASN A 157 -10.44 10.15 19.52
N ARG A 158 -11.76 10.18 19.31
CA ARG A 158 -12.61 8.98 19.21
C ARG A 158 -12.23 8.06 18.05
N HIS A 159 -11.72 8.58 16.95
CA HIS A 159 -11.27 7.75 15.82
C HIS A 159 -10.05 6.93 16.20
N ILE A 160 -9.05 7.59 16.78
CA ILE A 160 -7.80 6.93 17.20
C ILE A 160 -8.08 5.90 18.29
N LEU A 161 -8.99 6.17 19.23
CA LEU A 161 -9.39 5.21 20.25
C LEU A 161 -10.00 3.92 19.65
N ARG A 162 -10.90 4.06 18.67
CA ARG A 162 -11.49 2.91 17.98
C ARG A 162 -10.44 2.10 17.22
N TRP A 163 -9.51 2.79 16.57
CA TRP A 163 -8.41 2.16 15.85
C TRP A 163 -7.41 1.45 16.77
N GLN A 164 -7.10 2.03 17.94
CA GLN A 164 -6.29 1.37 18.97
C GLN A 164 -6.92 0.05 19.39
N ILE A 165 -8.23 0.01 19.64
CA ILE A 165 -8.95 -1.22 20.00
C ILE A 165 -8.83 -2.27 18.89
N ALA A 166 -9.01 -1.88 17.62
CA ALA A 166 -8.88 -2.80 16.49
C ALA A 166 -7.46 -3.38 16.35
N ILE A 167 -6.42 -2.59 16.65
CA ILE A 167 -5.02 -3.03 16.54
C ILE A 167 -4.62 -3.94 17.72
N GLN A 168 -5.34 -3.90 18.86
CA GLN A 168 -4.97 -4.67 20.05
C GLN A 168 -4.89 -6.18 19.81
N GLU A 169 -5.72 -6.70 18.91
CA GLU A 169 -5.71 -8.12 18.52
C GLU A 169 -4.34 -8.57 17.98
N TYR A 170 -3.67 -7.69 17.22
CA TYR A 170 -2.38 -7.98 16.61
C TYR A 170 -1.18 -7.65 17.50
N ARG A 171 -1.40 -7.07 18.69
CA ARG A 171 -0.34 -6.53 19.55
C ARG A 171 0.71 -7.57 19.95
N GLY A 172 0.33 -8.83 20.13
CA GLY A 172 1.24 -9.91 20.51
C GLY A 172 2.21 -10.29 19.40
N ASN A 173 1.78 -10.18 18.15
CA ASN A 173 2.49 -10.71 16.99
C ASN A 173 3.03 -9.60 16.06
N MET A 174 2.65 -8.34 16.31
CA MET A 174 3.00 -7.18 15.50
C MET A 174 4.06 -6.32 16.17
N THR A 175 5.14 -6.01 15.44
CA THR A 175 6.15 -5.02 15.84
C THR A 175 6.13 -3.80 14.92
N ILE A 176 5.91 -2.60 15.46
CA ILE A 176 5.93 -1.34 14.68
C ILE A 176 7.34 -0.77 14.66
N ILE A 177 7.90 -0.61 13.46
CA ILE A 177 9.23 -0.09 13.18
C ILE A 177 9.09 1.24 12.43
N TYR A 178 9.53 2.32 13.07
CA TYR A 178 9.71 3.59 12.37
C TYR A 178 10.93 3.50 11.46
N LYS A 179 10.76 3.87 10.20
CA LYS A 179 11.85 4.03 9.25
C LYS A 179 11.75 5.41 8.64
N GLU A 180 12.79 6.21 8.85
CA GLU A 180 12.78 7.60 8.40
C GLU A 180 12.60 7.68 6.89
N GLY A 181 11.63 8.51 6.51
CA GLY A 181 11.51 8.96 5.15
C GLY A 181 12.64 9.93 4.80
N LYS A 182 13.82 9.49 4.30
CA LYS A 182 14.80 10.32 3.53
C LYS A 182 14.06 11.42 2.80
N SER A 183 14.23 12.60 3.34
CA SER A 183 13.72 13.86 2.85
C SER A 183 14.37 14.20 1.51
N HIS A 184 13.52 14.34 0.50
CA HIS A 184 13.62 15.21 -0.68
C HIS A 184 15.02 15.59 -1.22
N THR A 185 15.43 14.92 -2.31
CA THR A 185 16.06 15.58 -3.47
C THR A 185 15.77 14.74 -4.71
N ASN A 186 15.05 15.31 -5.66
CA ASN A 186 14.42 14.70 -6.84
C ASN A 186 13.04 14.08 -6.57
N ALA A 187 12.08 14.52 -7.37
CA ALA A 187 10.66 14.20 -7.31
C ALA A 187 10.39 12.68 -7.20
N ASP A 188 9.34 12.35 -6.43
CA ASP A 188 8.56 11.10 -6.50
C ASP A 188 9.22 9.77 -6.07
N GLY A 189 10.25 9.81 -5.22
CA GLY A 189 10.93 8.61 -4.72
C GLY A 189 10.36 8.00 -3.43
N HIS A 190 9.19 7.37 -3.46
CA HIS A 190 8.69 6.57 -2.32
C HIS A 190 9.63 5.39 -2.00
N TRP A 191 9.87 5.10 -0.72
CA TRP A 191 10.65 3.98 -0.13
C TRP A 191 10.50 2.63 -0.82
N ILE A 192 9.26 2.34 -1.22
CA ILE A 192 8.89 1.09 -1.90
C ILE A 192 9.59 1.01 -3.27
N MET A 193 9.83 2.14 -3.94
CA MET A 193 10.58 2.21 -5.21
C MET A 193 12.07 1.88 -5.02
N TYR A 194 12.70 2.34 -3.92
CA TYR A 194 14.15 2.17 -3.74
C TYR A 194 14.55 0.70 -3.53
N LYS A 195 13.69 -0.11 -2.89
CA LYS A 195 13.94 -1.55 -2.76
C LYS A 195 13.66 -2.29 -4.06
N GLU A 196 12.60 -1.96 -4.79
CA GLU A 196 12.31 -2.55 -6.10
C GLU A 196 13.44 -2.25 -7.10
N THR A 197 13.95 -1.02 -7.15
CA THR A 197 15.06 -0.67 -8.05
C THR A 197 16.31 -1.49 -7.74
N GLN A 198 16.63 -1.78 -6.48
CA GLN A 198 17.75 -2.68 -6.16
C GLN A 198 17.49 -4.15 -6.51
N ILE A 199 16.24 -4.62 -6.40
CA ILE A 199 15.88 -6.00 -6.79
C ILE A 199 15.91 -6.16 -8.32
N ILE A 200 15.50 -5.15 -9.08
CA ILE A 200 15.46 -5.18 -10.56
C ILE A 200 16.86 -4.99 -11.16
N THR A 201 17.77 -4.26 -10.48
CA THR A 201 19.13 -4.01 -11.00
C THR A 201 20.10 -5.19 -10.76
N LEU A 202 19.69 -6.25 -10.07
CA LEU A 202 20.49 -7.46 -9.84
C LEU A 202 20.26 -8.57 -10.88
N LYS A 203 19.94 -8.21 -12.12
CA LYS A 203 19.96 -9.12 -13.27
C LYS A 203 21.09 -8.76 -14.23
#